data_AF-A0A1T2L9J1-F1
#
_entry.id   AF-A0A1T2L9J1-F1
#
_cell.length_a   1.000
_cell.length_b   1.000
_cell.length_c   1.000
_cell.angle_alpha   90.00
_cell.angle_beta   90.00
_cell.angle_gamma   90.00
#
_symmetry.space_group_name_H-M   'P 1'
#
loop_
_entity.id
_entity.type
_entity.pdbx_description
1 polymer ?
#
loop_
_entity_poly.entity_id
_entity_poly.type
_entity_poly.pdbx_seq_one_letter_code
_entity_poly.pdbx_strand_id
1 'polypeptide(L)'
;MSQTFKLKKGLDLPVEGKPRQVIEGGNKVETVAILGHDYVGMKPTMLVKEGERVKLGQALLEDKKKPGVMVTSPGCGTVKAIHRGARRVLRSVVIELDGDEAEEFQRYDPAEFSGIDHDTVCEQLRHSGLWNAFRTRPYSKAPETGSVPSAIFVTSIDTRPLAADPMVVINDAREEFNQGLALLTVLTHGNVYVNTAEPYELPKNLERLVNSTFQGPHPAGLPGTHMHMLEPAHAGKTVWHINHQDVIAFARLFKTGRLPVDRIVAIGGPMVKDPRLLRTRMGANAEDLLKDELEAGECRIISGSVLAGKKAAGWGQFLGRFHNQISILPEGCERELLGWIKPGRDKFSAINSHLSSLLPKNRLLRFTTSTNGSPRAMVPIGNYERIMPLDILPTQLLRALLTRDTDLAQQLGCLELDEEDLALCSYVSSSKFDYGLALRACLEQIEREG
;
A
#
# COMPACT_ATOMS: atom_id res chain seq x y z
N MET A 1 13.31 21.23 13.73
CA MET A 1 13.81 20.07 14.49
C MET A 1 12.89 18.90 14.20
N SER A 2 13.44 17.73 13.89
CA SER A 2 12.64 16.51 13.61
C SER A 2 12.01 16.00 14.91
N GLN A 3 10.71 15.69 14.89
CA GLN A 3 10.02 15.06 16.03
C GLN A 3 10.23 13.54 15.95
N THR A 4 10.52 12.88 17.07
CA THR A 4 10.76 11.42 17.12
C THR A 4 9.72 10.70 17.97
N PHE A 5 9.02 9.77 17.33
CA PHE A 5 8.00 8.91 17.93
C PHE A 5 8.54 7.48 18.08
N LYS A 6 8.55 6.97 19.31
CA LYS A 6 9.02 5.61 19.61
C LYS A 6 7.86 4.74 20.05
N LEU A 7 7.46 3.82 19.17
CA LEU A 7 6.40 2.84 19.43
C LEU A 7 6.95 1.68 20.26
N LYS A 8 6.26 1.39 21.36
CA LYS A 8 6.56 0.23 22.23
C LYS A 8 5.61 -0.95 21.97
N LYS A 9 4.43 -0.67 21.42
CA LYS A 9 3.40 -1.65 21.06
C LYS A 9 3.48 -1.95 19.58
N GLY A 10 3.22 -3.20 19.22
CA GLY A 10 3.34 -3.71 17.86
C GLY A 10 4.00 -5.09 17.83
N LEU A 11 4.20 -5.63 16.63
CA LEU A 11 4.80 -6.94 16.43
C LEU A 11 5.48 -7.05 15.05
N ASP A 12 6.76 -7.41 15.07
CA ASP A 12 7.50 -7.76 13.86
C ASP A 12 7.42 -9.28 13.62
N LEU A 13 7.01 -9.67 12.42
CA LEU A 13 6.97 -11.07 12.04
C LEU A 13 8.37 -11.53 11.57
N PRO A 14 8.97 -12.57 12.19
CA PRO A 14 10.30 -13.04 11.82
C PRO A 14 10.23 -13.95 10.59
N VAL A 15 9.85 -13.40 9.43
CA VAL A 15 9.67 -14.18 8.19
C VAL A 15 11.02 -14.43 7.52
N GLU A 16 11.29 -15.69 7.12
CA GLU A 16 12.44 -16.05 6.29
C GLU A 16 12.41 -15.37 4.91
N GLY A 17 13.59 -15.24 4.28
CA GLY A 17 13.71 -14.68 2.93
C GLY A 17 13.61 -13.15 2.89
N LYS A 18 14.15 -12.46 3.91
CA LYS A 18 14.25 -10.99 3.91
C LYS A 18 15.11 -10.52 2.73
N PRO A 19 14.65 -9.56 1.92
CA PRO A 19 15.40 -9.07 0.77
C PRO A 19 16.68 -8.35 1.17
N ARG A 20 17.76 -8.61 0.43
CA ARG A 20 18.93 -7.73 0.39
C ARG A 20 18.48 -6.36 -0.09
N GLN A 21 18.93 -5.31 0.58
CA GLN A 21 18.55 -3.93 0.26
C GLN A 21 19.45 -3.36 -0.84
N VAL A 22 19.48 -4.07 -1.97
CA VAL A 22 20.27 -3.75 -3.17
C VAL A 22 19.33 -3.76 -4.36
N ILE A 23 19.38 -2.71 -5.16
CA ILE A 23 18.55 -2.52 -6.35
C ILE A 23 19.22 -3.20 -7.54
N GLU A 24 18.51 -4.15 -8.15
CA GLU A 24 18.94 -4.87 -9.35
C GLU A 24 17.87 -4.78 -10.45
N GLY A 25 18.23 -5.15 -11.68
CA GLY A 25 17.27 -5.23 -12.79
C GLY A 25 16.30 -6.40 -12.60
N GLY A 26 14.99 -6.15 -12.72
CA GLY A 26 13.99 -7.21 -12.77
C GLY A 26 13.86 -7.83 -14.16
N ASN A 27 13.19 -8.99 -14.22
CA ASN A 27 12.84 -9.62 -15.48
C ASN A 27 11.97 -8.71 -16.35
N LYS A 28 12.06 -8.90 -17.67
CA LYS A 28 11.20 -8.20 -18.62
C LYS A 28 9.76 -8.67 -18.43
N VAL A 29 8.85 -7.71 -18.37
CA VAL A 29 7.41 -7.94 -18.24
C VAL A 29 6.75 -7.72 -19.60
N GLU A 30 5.89 -8.65 -20.02
CA GLU A 30 5.18 -8.59 -21.30
C GLU A 30 3.79 -7.99 -21.14
N THR A 31 3.19 -8.14 -19.96
CA THR A 31 1.84 -7.62 -19.67
C THR A 31 1.79 -6.79 -18.40
N VAL A 32 1.00 -5.73 -18.44
CA VAL A 32 0.70 -4.89 -17.26
C VAL A 32 -0.80 -4.77 -17.05
N ALA A 33 -1.23 -4.43 -15.85
CA ALA A 33 -2.64 -4.15 -15.61
C ALA A 33 -2.88 -3.05 -14.59
N ILE A 34 -4.02 -2.40 -14.72
CA ILE A 34 -4.67 -1.70 -13.60
C ILE A 34 -5.64 -2.66 -12.92
N LEU A 35 -5.72 -2.61 -11.59
CA LEU A 35 -6.61 -3.47 -10.80
C LEU A 35 -7.76 -2.65 -10.22
N GLY A 36 -9.00 -3.01 -10.55
CA GLY A 36 -10.18 -2.23 -10.15
C GLY A 36 -10.35 -2.15 -8.63
N HIS A 37 -9.88 -3.16 -7.89
CA HIS A 37 -9.96 -3.21 -6.44
C HIS A 37 -8.94 -2.31 -5.71
N ASP A 38 -8.06 -1.62 -6.43
CA ASP A 38 -7.14 -0.66 -5.81
C ASP A 38 -7.84 0.69 -5.63
N TYR A 39 -8.87 0.97 -6.41
CA TYR A 39 -9.59 2.23 -6.40
C TYR A 39 -10.89 2.09 -5.59
N VAL A 40 -10.81 2.31 -4.28
CA VAL A 40 -11.94 2.13 -3.34
C VAL A 40 -13.14 3.00 -3.76
N GLY A 41 -14.30 2.38 -3.89
CA GLY A 41 -15.55 3.05 -4.24
C GLY A 41 -15.67 3.52 -5.70
N MET A 42 -14.65 3.29 -6.53
CA MET A 42 -14.62 3.71 -7.94
C MET A 42 -15.77 3.07 -8.74
N LYS A 43 -16.41 3.87 -9.60
CA LYS A 43 -17.38 3.41 -10.59
C LYS A 43 -16.84 3.68 -12.00
N PRO A 44 -16.24 2.67 -12.66
CA PRO A 44 -15.50 2.92 -13.90
C PRO A 44 -16.44 3.17 -15.09
N THR A 45 -16.22 4.29 -15.77
CA THR A 45 -16.66 4.53 -17.15
C THR A 45 -15.49 4.16 -18.06
N MET A 46 -15.61 3.10 -18.86
CA MET A 46 -14.52 2.67 -19.74
C MET A 46 -14.37 3.64 -20.92
N LEU A 47 -13.12 4.00 -21.21
CA LEU A 47 -12.75 4.83 -22.37
C LEU A 47 -12.10 4.02 -23.49
N VAL A 48 -11.81 2.74 -23.23
CA VAL A 48 -11.18 1.80 -24.16
C VAL A 48 -11.95 0.47 -24.22
N LYS A 49 -11.69 -0.31 -25.27
CA LYS A 49 -12.19 -1.69 -25.44
C LYS A 49 -11.05 -2.68 -25.67
N GLU A 50 -11.34 -3.98 -25.51
CA GLU A 50 -10.41 -5.06 -25.86
C GLU A 50 -10.01 -4.96 -27.35
N GLY A 51 -8.73 -5.21 -27.63
CA GLY A 51 -8.12 -5.08 -28.96
C GLY A 51 -7.73 -3.66 -29.37
N GLU A 52 -8.02 -2.65 -28.55
CA GLU A 52 -7.62 -1.26 -28.82
C GLU A 52 -6.15 -1.02 -28.45
N ARG A 53 -5.44 -0.26 -29.29
CA ARG A 53 -4.07 0.20 -29.01
C ARG A 53 -4.13 1.42 -28.10
N VAL A 54 -3.27 1.45 -27.08
CA VAL A 54 -3.17 2.53 -26.10
C VAL A 54 -1.73 3.02 -25.95
N LYS A 55 -1.57 4.32 -25.73
CA LYS A 55 -0.29 4.94 -25.38
C LYS A 55 -0.03 4.86 -23.88
N LEU A 56 1.24 4.96 -23.49
CA LEU A 56 1.61 5.20 -22.09
C LEU A 56 0.95 6.51 -21.62
N GLY A 57 0.22 6.46 -20.49
CA GLY A 57 -0.46 7.63 -19.94
C GLY A 57 -1.84 7.93 -20.56
N GLN A 58 -2.27 7.20 -21.58
CA GLN A 58 -3.62 7.34 -22.15
C GLN A 58 -4.68 6.92 -21.12
N ALA A 59 -5.78 7.68 -21.01
CA ALA A 59 -6.88 7.35 -20.11
C ALA A 59 -7.57 6.03 -20.53
N LEU A 60 -7.67 5.08 -19.61
CA LEU A 60 -8.36 3.79 -19.81
C LEU A 60 -9.81 3.86 -19.32
N LEU A 61 -10.02 4.59 -18.22
CA LEU A 61 -11.31 4.78 -17.60
C LEU A 61 -11.32 6.05 -16.74
N GLU A 62 -12.53 6.50 -16.42
CA GLU A 62 -12.81 7.59 -15.49
C GLU A 62 -13.63 7.06 -14.30
N ASP A 63 -13.42 7.60 -13.11
CA ASP A 63 -14.33 7.37 -11.98
C ASP A 63 -15.60 8.20 -12.15
N LYS A 64 -16.73 7.57 -12.47
CA LYS A 64 -18.03 8.24 -12.60
C LYS A 64 -18.45 8.99 -11.33
N LYS A 65 -17.98 8.57 -10.16
CA LYS A 65 -18.26 9.27 -8.90
C LYS A 65 -17.39 10.51 -8.69
N LYS A 66 -16.25 10.63 -9.38
CA LYS A 66 -15.29 11.72 -9.27
C LYS A 66 -14.89 12.21 -10.67
N PRO A 67 -15.76 13.00 -11.33
CA PRO A 67 -15.50 13.48 -12.68
C PRO A 67 -14.12 14.14 -12.79
N GLY A 68 -13.39 13.81 -13.86
CA GLY A 68 -12.03 14.28 -14.10
C GLY A 68 -10.92 13.44 -13.44
N VAL A 69 -11.24 12.46 -12.57
CA VAL A 69 -10.24 11.52 -12.04
C VAL A 69 -10.06 10.35 -13.01
N MET A 70 -8.96 10.38 -13.76
CA MET A 70 -8.64 9.37 -14.77
C MET A 70 -7.79 8.25 -14.19
N VAL A 71 -7.99 7.02 -14.66
CA VAL A 71 -7.02 5.94 -14.51
C VAL A 71 -6.40 5.67 -15.88
N THR A 72 -5.09 5.83 -15.96
CA THR A 72 -4.34 5.82 -17.21
C THR A 72 -3.55 4.53 -17.41
N SER A 73 -3.13 4.31 -18.65
CA SER A 73 -2.35 3.16 -19.04
C SER A 73 -0.94 3.21 -18.46
N PRO A 74 -0.50 2.17 -17.72
CA PRO A 74 0.89 2.07 -17.27
C PRO A 74 1.86 1.61 -18.38
N GLY A 75 1.44 1.51 -19.65
CA GLY A 75 2.32 1.17 -20.77
C GLY A 75 1.73 1.44 -22.16
N CYS A 76 2.59 1.40 -23.18
CA CYS A 76 2.15 1.41 -24.57
C CYS A 76 1.89 -0.03 -25.03
N GLY A 77 0.83 -0.24 -25.81
CA GLY A 77 0.56 -1.51 -26.46
C GLY A 77 -0.93 -1.74 -26.67
N THR A 78 -1.40 -2.98 -26.51
CA THR A 78 -2.77 -3.37 -26.86
C THR A 78 -3.56 -3.84 -25.63
N VAL A 79 -4.81 -3.38 -25.49
CA VAL A 79 -5.72 -3.84 -24.42
C VAL A 79 -6.08 -5.30 -24.67
N LYS A 80 -5.40 -6.20 -23.95
CA LYS A 80 -5.52 -7.65 -24.11
C LYS A 80 -6.82 -8.20 -23.52
N ALA A 81 -7.22 -7.70 -22.35
CA ALA A 81 -8.41 -8.18 -21.66
C ALA A 81 -8.98 -7.14 -20.68
N ILE A 82 -10.30 -7.12 -20.52
CA ILE A 82 -11.03 -6.36 -19.51
C ILE A 82 -11.83 -7.34 -18.65
N HIS A 83 -11.25 -7.77 -17.54
CA HIS A 83 -11.89 -8.72 -16.65
C HIS A 83 -12.98 -8.04 -15.80
N ARG A 84 -14.13 -8.71 -15.70
CA ARG A 84 -15.25 -8.29 -14.85
C ARG A 84 -15.66 -9.42 -13.91
N GLY A 85 -16.05 -9.04 -12.69
CA GLY A 85 -16.61 -9.94 -11.68
C GLY A 85 -18.13 -9.90 -11.63
N ALA A 86 -18.67 -10.42 -10.52
CA ALA A 86 -20.10 -10.35 -10.22
C ALA A 86 -20.60 -8.89 -10.30
N ARG A 87 -21.83 -8.71 -10.81
CA ARG A 87 -22.44 -7.37 -11.04
C ARG A 87 -21.58 -6.44 -11.91
N ARG A 88 -20.78 -7.02 -12.82
CA ARG A 88 -19.89 -6.30 -13.76
C ARG A 88 -18.81 -5.42 -13.11
N VAL A 89 -18.49 -5.66 -11.83
CA VAL A 89 -17.40 -4.97 -11.13
C VAL A 89 -16.10 -5.17 -11.90
N LEU A 90 -15.39 -4.09 -12.21
CA LEU A 90 -14.11 -4.16 -12.90
C LEU A 90 -13.09 -4.88 -12.01
N ARG A 91 -12.45 -5.91 -12.57
CA ARG A 91 -11.38 -6.65 -11.92
C ARG A 91 -10.02 -6.14 -12.37
N SER A 92 -9.77 -6.16 -13.67
CA SER A 92 -8.54 -5.64 -14.25
C SER A 92 -8.70 -5.22 -15.70
N VAL A 93 -7.86 -4.30 -16.15
CA VAL A 93 -7.63 -4.00 -17.57
C VAL A 93 -6.19 -4.36 -17.85
N VAL A 94 -5.98 -5.38 -18.70
CA VAL A 94 -4.67 -5.94 -19.03
C VAL A 94 -4.21 -5.38 -20.36
N ILE A 95 -2.95 -4.98 -20.41
CA ILE A 95 -2.31 -4.40 -21.58
C ILE A 95 -1.09 -5.25 -21.90
N GLU A 96 -1.05 -5.74 -23.13
CA GLU A 96 0.13 -6.36 -23.72
C GLU A 96 1.05 -5.26 -24.22
N LEU A 97 2.30 -5.27 -23.76
CA LEU A 97 3.24 -4.19 -24.01
C LEU A 97 3.87 -4.33 -25.39
N ASP A 98 3.70 -3.32 -26.22
CA ASP A 98 4.38 -3.18 -27.50
C ASP A 98 4.58 -1.69 -27.81
N GLY A 99 5.78 -1.30 -28.29
CA GLY A 99 6.11 0.10 -28.57
C GLY A 99 6.36 0.99 -27.34
N ASP A 100 6.53 2.28 -27.61
CA ASP A 100 6.98 3.31 -26.66
C ASP A 100 6.25 4.66 -26.78
N GLU A 101 5.14 4.69 -27.53
CA GLU A 101 4.28 5.87 -27.66
C GLU A 101 3.74 6.29 -26.28
N ALA A 102 3.72 7.60 -26.03
CA ALA A 102 3.26 8.17 -24.77
C ALA A 102 2.43 9.41 -25.00
N GLU A 103 1.47 9.64 -24.11
CA GLU A 103 0.87 10.96 -23.93
C GLU A 103 1.92 11.94 -23.41
N GLU A 104 1.89 13.16 -23.93
CA GLU A 104 2.77 14.24 -23.50
C GLU A 104 2.01 15.19 -22.56
N PHE A 105 2.70 15.58 -21.50
CA PHE A 105 2.21 16.53 -20.49
C PHE A 105 3.11 17.76 -20.46
N GLN A 106 2.60 18.86 -19.90
CA GLN A 106 3.36 20.09 -19.77
C GLN A 106 4.61 19.85 -18.91
N ARG A 107 5.73 20.43 -19.37
CA ARG A 107 7.02 20.37 -18.70
C ARG A 107 7.29 21.67 -17.97
N TYR A 108 7.98 21.57 -16.85
CA TYR A 108 8.39 22.68 -16.01
C TYR A 108 9.84 22.49 -15.58
N ASP A 109 10.55 23.59 -15.36
CA ASP A 109 11.86 23.52 -14.69
C ASP A 109 11.64 23.14 -13.21
N PRO A 110 12.40 22.19 -12.64
CA PRO A 110 12.30 21.86 -11.22
C PRO A 110 12.42 23.06 -10.26
N ALA A 111 13.12 24.13 -10.64
CA ALA A 111 13.21 25.36 -9.87
C ALA A 111 11.86 26.11 -9.75
N GLU A 112 10.91 25.85 -10.65
CA GLU A 112 9.61 26.50 -10.71
C GLU A 112 8.52 25.71 -9.97
N PHE A 113 8.78 24.46 -9.55
CA PHE A 113 7.75 23.54 -9.05
C PHE A 113 6.91 24.08 -7.89
N SER A 114 7.51 24.80 -6.94
CA SER A 114 6.79 25.41 -5.81
C SER A 114 5.99 26.65 -6.19
N GLY A 115 6.18 27.19 -7.39
CA GLY A 115 5.49 28.37 -7.92
C GLY A 115 4.42 28.05 -8.96
N ILE A 116 4.25 26.77 -9.33
CA ILE A 116 3.17 26.35 -10.23
C ILE A 116 1.84 26.59 -9.53
N ASP A 117 0.84 27.05 -10.28
CA ASP A 117 -0.52 27.23 -9.79
C ASP A 117 -1.15 25.91 -9.31
N HIS A 118 -1.93 25.97 -8.23
CA HIS A 118 -2.55 24.81 -7.60
C HIS A 118 -3.42 23.99 -8.57
N ASP A 119 -4.28 24.67 -9.33
CA ASP A 119 -5.22 24.00 -10.23
C ASP A 119 -4.49 23.37 -11.40
N THR A 120 -3.41 23.99 -11.85
CA THR A 120 -2.50 23.43 -12.87
C THR A 120 -1.84 22.14 -12.39
N VAL A 121 -1.32 22.10 -11.16
CA VAL A 121 -0.76 20.86 -10.59
C VAL A 121 -1.83 19.78 -10.49
N CYS A 122 -3.02 20.12 -9.99
CA CYS A 122 -4.13 19.19 -9.83
C CYS A 122 -4.61 18.62 -11.18
N GLU A 123 -4.76 19.46 -12.20
CA GLU A 123 -5.17 19.06 -13.55
C GLU A 123 -4.16 18.09 -14.16
N GLN A 124 -2.87 18.41 -14.14
CA GLN A 124 -1.85 17.54 -14.71
C GLN A 124 -1.76 16.19 -13.98
N LEU A 125 -1.91 16.17 -12.65
CA LEU A 125 -1.97 14.92 -11.88
C LEU A 125 -3.23 14.10 -12.21
N ARG A 126 -4.39 14.74 -12.38
CA ARG A 126 -5.65 14.08 -12.75
C ARG A 126 -5.60 13.48 -14.14
N HIS A 127 -5.14 14.24 -15.13
CA HIS A 127 -5.04 13.81 -16.53
C HIS A 127 -3.98 12.72 -16.73
N SER A 128 -2.84 12.79 -16.04
CA SER A 128 -1.83 11.75 -16.07
C SER A 128 -2.22 10.47 -15.31
N GLY A 129 -3.26 10.54 -14.48
CA GLY A 129 -3.71 9.46 -13.60
C GLY A 129 -2.89 9.31 -12.30
N LEU A 130 -1.86 10.13 -12.09
CA LEU A 130 -1.07 10.16 -10.85
C LEU A 130 -1.83 10.75 -9.66
N TRP A 131 -2.97 11.41 -9.87
CA TRP A 131 -3.88 11.81 -8.79
C TRP A 131 -4.28 10.64 -7.90
N ASN A 132 -4.44 9.45 -8.49
CA ASN A 132 -4.75 8.22 -7.75
C ASN A 132 -3.58 7.67 -6.92
N ALA A 133 -2.41 8.32 -6.92
CA ALA A 133 -1.36 8.04 -5.95
C ALA A 133 -1.78 8.45 -4.53
N PHE A 134 -2.61 9.47 -4.43
CA PHE A 134 -3.16 9.93 -3.16
C PHE A 134 -4.27 9.00 -2.69
N ARG A 135 -4.27 8.77 -1.37
CA ARG A 135 -5.41 8.21 -0.66
C ARG A 135 -5.80 9.13 0.48
N THR A 136 -7.10 9.33 0.66
CA THR A 136 -7.65 10.13 1.76
C THR A 136 -7.67 9.34 3.06
N ARG A 137 -7.59 10.04 4.19
CA ARG A 137 -8.20 9.61 5.44
C ARG A 137 -9.21 10.69 5.84
N PRO A 138 -10.48 10.33 6.10
CA PRO A 138 -11.06 8.98 6.10
C PRO A 138 -11.21 8.30 4.72
N TYR A 139 -11.63 7.04 4.73
CA TYR A 139 -12.11 6.20 3.61
C TYR A 139 -11.12 5.64 2.59
N SER A 140 -9.89 6.15 2.51
CA SER A 140 -8.82 5.55 1.68
C SER A 140 -9.12 5.55 0.19
N LYS A 141 -9.77 6.62 -0.28
CA LYS A 141 -10.15 6.82 -1.67
C LYS A 141 -9.21 7.81 -2.36
N ALA A 142 -9.22 7.82 -3.68
CA ALA A 142 -8.68 8.95 -4.42
C ALA A 142 -9.39 10.25 -3.97
N PRO A 143 -8.68 11.38 -3.83
CA PRO A 143 -9.33 12.62 -3.45
C PRO A 143 -10.37 13.09 -4.46
N GLU A 144 -11.38 13.81 -3.97
CA GLU A 144 -12.41 14.44 -4.80
C GLU A 144 -11.82 15.59 -5.63
N THR A 145 -12.37 15.81 -6.82
CA THR A 145 -11.97 16.93 -7.68
C THR A 145 -12.26 18.27 -6.96
N GLY A 146 -11.25 19.13 -6.86
CA GLY A 146 -11.35 20.43 -6.16
C GLY A 146 -11.21 20.34 -4.63
N SER A 147 -11.00 19.15 -4.05
CA SER A 147 -10.72 19.02 -2.62
C SER A 147 -9.28 19.41 -2.29
N VAL A 148 -9.08 20.00 -1.11
CA VAL A 148 -7.77 20.39 -0.57
C VAL A 148 -7.58 19.70 0.79
N PRO A 149 -6.46 18.99 1.03
CA PRO A 149 -6.24 18.31 2.30
C PRO A 149 -5.78 19.29 3.37
N SER A 150 -6.15 19.01 4.62
CA SER A 150 -5.60 19.73 5.78
C SER A 150 -4.10 19.48 5.96
N ALA A 151 -3.62 18.29 5.62
CA ALA A 151 -2.21 17.92 5.62
C ALA A 151 -1.94 16.76 4.65
N ILE A 152 -0.69 16.63 4.21
CA ILE A 152 -0.23 15.54 3.34
C ILE A 152 0.84 14.73 4.07
N PHE A 153 0.69 13.41 4.10
CA PHE A 153 1.62 12.48 4.72
C PHE A 153 2.40 11.69 3.67
N VAL A 154 3.72 11.88 3.63
CA VAL A 154 4.63 11.13 2.78
C VAL A 154 5.20 9.96 3.56
N THR A 155 4.83 8.74 3.16
CA THR A 155 5.32 7.50 3.79
C THR A 155 6.69 7.12 3.23
N SER A 156 7.73 7.43 4.00
CA SER A 156 9.16 7.18 3.68
C SER A 156 9.83 6.25 4.71
N ILE A 157 9.03 5.37 5.31
CA ILE A 157 9.41 4.27 6.18
C ILE A 157 8.46 3.10 5.88
N ASP A 158 8.96 1.86 5.89
CA ASP A 158 8.11 0.67 5.78
C ASP A 158 8.55 -0.36 6.81
N THR A 159 7.64 -0.72 7.72
CA THR A 159 7.89 -1.73 8.76
C THR A 159 7.18 -3.04 8.49
N ARG A 160 6.53 -3.20 7.33
CA ARG A 160 5.93 -4.48 6.97
C ARG A 160 7.04 -5.53 6.80
N PRO A 161 6.78 -6.81 7.12
CA PRO A 161 7.75 -7.87 6.88
C PRO A 161 8.12 -7.94 5.40
N LEU A 162 9.40 -8.18 5.11
CA LEU A 162 9.95 -8.31 3.76
C LEU A 162 9.88 -7.04 2.89
N ALA A 163 9.61 -5.87 3.47
CA ALA A 163 9.56 -4.61 2.74
C ALA A 163 10.94 -4.15 2.22
N ALA A 164 10.91 -3.32 1.18
CA ALA A 164 12.05 -2.50 0.78
C ALA A 164 12.24 -1.37 1.81
N ASP A 165 13.48 -1.05 2.15
CA ASP A 165 13.81 0.17 2.88
C ASP A 165 13.61 1.38 1.94
N PRO A 166 12.64 2.28 2.22
CA PRO A 166 12.40 3.46 1.40
C PRO A 166 13.64 4.34 1.22
N MET A 167 14.56 4.37 2.19
CA MET A 167 15.75 5.20 2.10
C MET A 167 16.72 4.74 1.01
N VAL A 168 16.76 3.44 0.69
CA VAL A 168 17.56 2.93 -0.44
C VAL A 168 17.02 3.46 -1.76
N VAL A 169 15.69 3.51 -1.90
CA VAL A 169 15.01 4.04 -3.10
C VAL A 169 15.13 5.56 -3.19
N ILE A 170 14.93 6.26 -2.07
CA ILE A 170 15.05 7.73 -2.00
C ILE A 170 16.48 8.16 -2.30
N ASN A 171 17.51 7.45 -1.81
CA ASN A 171 18.90 7.82 -2.08
C ASN A 171 19.28 7.63 -3.56
N ASP A 172 18.69 6.67 -4.28
CA ASP A 172 18.87 6.48 -5.74
C ASP A 172 18.25 7.61 -6.57
N ALA A 173 17.22 8.29 -6.05
CA ALA A 173 16.45 9.33 -6.73
C ALA A 173 16.20 10.56 -5.83
N ARG A 174 17.24 10.99 -5.10
CA ARG A 174 17.12 11.97 -4.01
C ARG A 174 16.70 13.34 -4.50
N GLU A 175 17.24 13.73 -5.64
CA GLU A 175 16.92 15.02 -6.27
C GLU A 175 15.45 15.06 -6.66
N GLU A 176 14.95 14.02 -7.36
CA GLU A 176 13.55 13.94 -7.76
C GLU A 176 12.61 13.79 -6.56
N PHE A 177 13.01 13.09 -5.50
CA PHE A 177 12.22 13.05 -4.26
C PHE A 177 12.03 14.45 -3.68
N ASN A 178 13.11 15.22 -3.51
CA ASN A 178 13.04 16.58 -2.99
C ASN A 178 12.25 17.54 -3.91
N GLN A 179 12.39 17.39 -5.23
CA GLN A 179 11.58 18.12 -6.21
C GLN A 179 10.09 17.76 -6.09
N GLY A 180 9.77 16.49 -5.88
CA GLY A 180 8.40 16.04 -5.69
C GLY A 180 7.77 16.61 -4.43
N LEU A 181 8.54 16.76 -3.35
CA LEU A 181 8.08 17.44 -2.13
C LEU A 181 7.69 18.90 -2.39
N ALA A 182 8.39 19.61 -3.29
CA ALA A 182 8.02 20.98 -3.66
C ALA A 182 6.61 21.04 -4.26
N LEU A 183 6.26 20.12 -5.17
CA LEU A 183 4.92 20.01 -5.74
C LEU A 183 3.85 19.72 -4.68
N LEU A 184 4.16 18.90 -3.67
CA LEU A 184 3.22 18.63 -2.57
C LEU A 184 2.90 19.88 -1.74
N THR A 185 3.86 20.81 -1.58
CA THR A 185 3.60 22.06 -0.85
C THR A 185 2.64 23.02 -1.56
N VAL A 186 2.44 22.84 -2.87
CA VAL A 186 1.44 23.57 -3.66
C VAL A 186 0.04 23.03 -3.40
N LEU A 187 -0.10 21.70 -3.20
CA LEU A 187 -1.39 21.01 -3.05
C LEU A 187 -2.07 21.20 -1.68
N THR A 188 -1.41 21.84 -0.72
CA THR A 188 -1.98 22.09 0.61
C THR A 188 -1.50 23.40 1.20
N HIS A 189 -2.37 24.02 1.98
CA HIS A 189 -2.01 25.16 2.83
C HIS A 189 -1.43 24.72 4.19
N GLY A 190 -1.60 23.45 4.57
CA GLY A 190 -1.09 22.88 5.80
C GLY A 190 0.30 22.27 5.65
N ASN A 191 0.63 21.36 6.56
CA ASN A 191 1.94 20.72 6.59
C ASN A 191 2.04 19.54 5.61
N VAL A 192 3.24 19.33 5.08
CA VAL A 192 3.62 18.10 4.41
C VAL A 192 4.57 17.34 5.33
N TYR A 193 4.06 16.27 5.93
CA TYR A 193 4.82 15.43 6.87
C TYR A 193 5.60 14.37 6.10
N VAL A 194 6.93 14.44 6.17
CA VAL A 194 7.84 13.42 5.62
C VAL A 194 8.24 12.47 6.73
N ASN A 195 7.62 11.28 6.73
CA ASN A 195 7.75 10.31 7.82
C ASN A 195 8.84 9.29 7.48
N THR A 196 9.91 9.25 8.28
CA THR A 196 11.11 8.42 8.05
C THR A 196 11.47 7.59 9.30
N ALA A 197 12.36 6.61 9.18
CA ALA A 197 12.89 5.87 10.34
C ALA A 197 13.96 6.68 11.11
N GLU A 198 14.75 7.45 10.36
CA GLU A 198 15.83 8.30 10.84
C GLU A 198 15.67 9.73 10.31
N PRO A 199 16.26 10.75 10.96
CA PRO A 199 16.13 12.13 10.50
C PRO A 199 16.55 12.31 9.04
N TYR A 200 15.72 13.00 8.26
CA TYR A 200 16.01 13.33 6.87
C TYR A 200 16.20 14.84 6.71
N GLU A 201 17.25 15.26 6.00
CA GLU A 201 17.48 16.67 5.69
C GLU A 201 16.54 17.12 4.57
N LEU A 202 15.53 17.91 4.94
CA LEU A 202 14.57 18.48 4.02
C LEU A 202 15.12 19.74 3.33
N PRO A 203 14.64 20.06 2.10
CA PRO A 203 14.92 21.34 1.46
C PRO A 203 14.53 22.53 2.35
N LYS A 204 15.50 23.41 2.65
CA LYS A 204 15.33 24.52 3.61
C LYS A 204 14.46 25.65 3.09
N ASN A 205 14.27 25.72 1.77
CA ASN A 205 13.46 26.73 1.09
C ASN A 205 11.95 26.41 1.11
N LEU A 206 11.54 25.27 1.68
CA LEU A 206 10.14 24.83 1.72
C LEU A 206 9.64 24.75 3.17
N GLU A 207 9.09 25.86 3.66
CA GLU A 207 8.73 26.04 5.08
C GLU A 207 7.66 25.06 5.61
N ARG A 208 6.77 24.57 4.73
CA ARG A 208 5.68 23.63 5.09
C ARG A 208 6.13 22.17 5.24
N LEU A 209 7.38 21.86 4.92
CA LEU A 209 7.89 20.50 5.06
C LEU A 209 8.29 20.22 6.51
N VAL A 210 7.76 19.14 7.07
CA VAL A 210 8.07 18.70 8.44
C VAL A 210 8.57 17.27 8.40
N ASN A 211 9.81 17.02 8.84
CA ASN A 211 10.30 15.66 9.01
C ASN A 211 9.87 15.13 10.37
N SER A 212 9.25 13.96 10.36
CA SER A 212 8.89 13.21 11.56
C SER A 212 9.52 11.83 11.49
N THR A 213 10.04 11.35 12.61
CA THR A 213 10.74 10.07 12.69
C THR A 213 9.97 9.08 13.52
N PHE A 214 9.82 7.85 13.01
CA PHE A 214 9.08 6.78 13.66
C PHE A 214 9.99 5.57 13.87
N GLN A 215 10.02 5.07 15.09
CA GLN A 215 10.84 3.92 15.47
C GLN A 215 10.00 2.92 16.26
N GLY A 216 10.35 1.64 16.17
CA GLY A 216 9.66 0.55 16.86
C GLY A 216 9.14 -0.51 15.88
N PRO A 217 8.40 -1.49 16.40
CA PRO A 217 7.88 -2.58 15.58
C PRO A 217 6.77 -2.09 14.64
N HIS A 218 6.36 -2.96 13.70
CA HIS A 218 5.14 -2.76 12.94
C HIS A 218 3.93 -2.58 13.89
N PRO A 219 3.10 -1.52 13.74
CA PRO A 219 2.88 -0.70 12.54
C PRO A 219 3.56 0.69 12.46
N ALA A 220 4.79 0.89 12.98
CA ALA A 220 5.45 2.21 12.94
C ALA A 220 5.63 2.86 11.56
N GLY A 221 5.55 2.09 10.46
CA GLY A 221 5.64 2.60 9.10
C GLY A 221 4.30 2.92 8.43
N LEU A 222 3.16 2.73 9.12
CA LEU A 222 1.84 2.89 8.50
C LEU A 222 1.35 4.36 8.53
N PRO A 223 0.68 4.82 7.45
CA PRO A 223 0.09 6.17 7.40
C PRO A 223 -0.89 6.44 8.55
N GLY A 224 -1.74 5.47 8.92
CA GLY A 224 -2.72 5.64 10.00
C GLY A 224 -2.04 5.91 11.35
N THR A 225 -0.92 5.24 11.62
CA THR A 225 -0.09 5.51 12.80
C THR A 225 0.53 6.90 12.76
N HIS A 226 1.03 7.34 11.61
CA HIS A 226 1.63 8.67 11.45
C HIS A 226 0.58 9.77 11.68
N MET A 227 -0.59 9.64 11.06
CA MET A 227 -1.69 10.58 11.20
C MET A 227 -2.18 10.67 12.64
N HIS A 228 -2.41 9.53 13.30
CA HIS A 228 -2.86 9.52 14.69
C HIS A 228 -1.94 10.31 15.64
N MET A 229 -0.62 10.21 15.43
CA MET A 229 0.39 10.85 16.30
C MET A 229 0.65 12.32 15.98
N LEU A 230 0.38 12.74 14.75
CA LEU A 230 0.72 14.08 14.25
C LEU A 230 -0.51 14.94 14.02
N GLU A 231 -1.44 14.44 13.22
CA GLU A 231 -2.62 15.17 12.78
C GLU A 231 -3.74 14.20 12.34
N PRO A 232 -4.60 13.74 13.28
CA PRO A 232 -5.58 12.69 13.02
C PRO A 232 -6.72 13.16 12.10
N ALA A 233 -7.26 12.23 11.32
CA ALA A 233 -8.41 12.46 10.46
C ALA A 233 -9.73 12.19 11.21
N HIS A 234 -10.79 12.89 10.83
CA HIS A 234 -12.13 12.66 11.37
C HIS A 234 -13.18 13.17 10.37
N ALA A 235 -14.48 13.04 10.68
CA ALA A 235 -15.55 13.41 9.74
C ALA A 235 -15.42 14.83 9.16
N GLY A 236 -15.06 15.84 9.98
CA GLY A 236 -14.82 17.22 9.54
C GLY A 236 -13.40 17.54 9.03
N LYS A 237 -12.48 16.57 8.92
CA LYS A 237 -11.07 16.82 8.59
C LYS A 237 -10.49 15.69 7.75
N THR A 238 -10.17 16.02 6.51
CA THR A 238 -9.56 15.09 5.57
C THR A 238 -8.08 15.39 5.39
N VAL A 239 -7.25 14.37 5.54
CA VAL A 239 -5.81 14.41 5.23
C VAL A 239 -5.52 13.44 4.08
N TRP A 240 -4.45 13.67 3.34
CA TRP A 240 -4.03 12.76 2.28
C TRP A 240 -2.72 12.07 2.63
N HIS A 241 -2.48 10.91 2.03
CA HIS A 241 -1.16 10.30 2.06
C HIS A 241 -0.73 9.75 0.71
N ILE A 242 0.59 9.67 0.56
CA ILE A 242 1.29 9.25 -0.65
C ILE A 242 2.59 8.54 -0.25
N ASN A 243 3.04 7.55 -1.02
CA ASN A 243 4.33 6.90 -0.76
C ASN A 243 5.49 7.63 -1.45
N HIS A 244 6.71 7.42 -0.96
CA HIS A 244 7.93 8.03 -1.49
C HIS A 244 8.18 7.81 -3.01
N GLN A 245 7.86 6.64 -3.56
CA GLN A 245 8.03 6.38 -5.00
C GLN A 245 7.06 7.19 -5.86
N ASP A 246 5.84 7.41 -5.37
CA ASP A 246 4.88 8.28 -6.03
C ASP A 246 5.28 9.76 -5.95
N VAL A 247 5.95 10.19 -4.88
CA VAL A 247 6.54 11.55 -4.82
C VAL A 247 7.64 11.72 -5.87
N ILE A 248 8.52 10.72 -6.03
CA ILE A 248 9.52 10.71 -7.11
C ILE A 248 8.84 10.73 -8.49
N ALA A 249 7.75 9.99 -8.65
CA ALA A 249 6.96 9.96 -9.88
C ALA A 249 6.36 11.34 -10.22
N PHE A 250 5.94 12.13 -9.22
CA PHE A 250 5.42 13.47 -9.47
C PHE A 250 6.49 14.37 -10.08
N ALA A 251 7.68 14.42 -9.47
CA ALA A 251 8.77 15.22 -10.01
C ALA A 251 9.13 14.82 -11.44
N ARG A 252 9.21 13.52 -11.72
CA ARG A 252 9.53 13.00 -13.06
C ARG A 252 8.46 13.35 -14.08
N LEU A 253 7.17 13.31 -13.72
CA LEU A 253 6.09 13.73 -14.61
C LEU A 253 6.23 15.21 -14.99
N PHE A 254 6.39 16.11 -14.02
CA PHE A 254 6.46 17.55 -14.28
C PHE A 254 7.78 17.95 -14.97
N LYS A 255 8.88 17.25 -14.70
CA LYS A 255 10.18 17.48 -15.34
C LYS A 255 10.22 17.00 -16.79
N THR A 256 9.65 15.82 -17.08
CA THR A 256 9.81 15.14 -18.38
C THR A 256 8.58 15.23 -19.28
N GLY A 257 7.41 15.54 -18.71
CA GLY A 257 6.15 15.54 -19.45
C GLY A 257 5.72 14.15 -19.91
N ARG A 258 6.24 13.08 -19.31
CA ARG A 258 5.85 11.68 -19.59
C ARG A 258 5.49 10.99 -18.30
N LEU A 259 4.47 10.12 -18.32
CA LEU A 259 4.06 9.34 -17.14
C LEU A 259 5.19 8.39 -16.70
N PRO A 260 5.81 8.59 -15.52
CA PRO A 260 6.80 7.66 -15.02
C PRO A 260 6.11 6.44 -14.42
N VAL A 261 6.55 5.25 -14.84
CA VAL A 261 5.95 3.98 -14.42
C VAL A 261 6.92 3.06 -13.70
N ASP A 262 8.19 3.45 -13.60
CA ASP A 262 9.22 2.67 -12.92
C ASP A 262 8.86 2.46 -11.45
N ARG A 263 9.10 1.24 -10.97
CA ARG A 263 8.94 0.86 -9.57
C ARG A 263 10.14 0.09 -9.10
N ILE A 264 10.50 0.29 -7.84
CA ILE A 264 11.44 -0.56 -7.13
C ILE A 264 10.63 -1.37 -6.14
N VAL A 265 10.60 -2.69 -6.32
CA VAL A 265 9.82 -3.59 -5.47
C VAL A 265 10.74 -4.58 -4.76
N ALA A 266 10.50 -4.81 -3.48
CA ALA A 266 11.11 -5.92 -2.78
C ALA A 266 10.48 -7.24 -3.23
N ILE A 267 11.29 -8.22 -3.61
CA ILE A 267 10.84 -9.62 -3.70
C ILE A 267 11.42 -10.39 -2.51
N GLY A 268 10.56 -11.09 -1.79
CA GLY A 268 11.00 -11.80 -0.59
C GLY A 268 10.05 -12.89 -0.14
N GLY A 269 10.52 -13.64 0.86
CA GLY A 269 9.82 -14.78 1.43
C GLY A 269 10.57 -16.10 1.17
N PRO A 270 10.18 -17.18 1.87
CA PRO A 270 10.95 -18.41 1.92
C PRO A 270 10.99 -19.23 0.62
N MET A 271 10.27 -18.80 -0.42
CA MET A 271 10.24 -19.44 -1.74
C MET A 271 11.02 -18.66 -2.81
N VAL A 272 11.73 -17.59 -2.43
CA VAL A 272 12.53 -16.79 -3.36
C VAL A 272 13.99 -17.22 -3.27
N LYS A 273 14.62 -17.54 -4.41
CA LYS A 273 16.02 -18.01 -4.48
C LYS A 273 17.02 -16.94 -4.04
N ASP A 274 16.86 -15.72 -4.52
CA ASP A 274 17.71 -14.56 -4.17
C ASP A 274 16.85 -13.33 -3.85
N PRO A 275 16.34 -13.21 -2.60
CA PRO A 275 15.54 -12.07 -2.15
C PRO A 275 16.29 -10.74 -2.27
N ARG A 276 15.74 -9.78 -3.01
CA ARG A 276 16.37 -8.48 -3.29
C ARG A 276 15.36 -7.43 -3.76
N LEU A 277 15.83 -6.23 -4.12
CA LEU A 277 14.99 -5.18 -4.70
C LEU A 277 15.12 -5.21 -6.22
N LEU A 278 14.00 -5.23 -6.94
CA LEU A 278 13.96 -5.27 -8.40
C LEU A 278 13.40 -3.97 -8.98
N ARG A 279 14.09 -3.42 -9.99
CA ARG A 279 13.51 -2.43 -10.90
C ARG A 279 12.50 -3.12 -11.82
N THR A 280 11.27 -2.64 -11.79
CA THR A 280 10.14 -3.11 -12.61
C THR A 280 9.23 -1.92 -12.93
N ARG A 281 7.97 -2.16 -13.25
CA ARG A 281 6.98 -1.12 -13.57
C ARG A 281 5.66 -1.28 -12.83
N MET A 282 4.89 -0.20 -12.78
CA MET A 282 3.51 -0.20 -12.29
C MET A 282 2.68 -1.26 -13.00
N GLY A 283 1.89 -2.01 -12.23
CA GLY A 283 0.99 -3.01 -12.78
C GLY A 283 1.70 -4.21 -13.41
N ALA A 284 3.01 -4.41 -13.18
CA ALA A 284 3.76 -5.52 -13.74
C ALA A 284 3.10 -6.88 -13.46
N ASN A 285 3.02 -7.75 -14.48
CA ASN A 285 2.65 -9.14 -14.28
C ASN A 285 3.69 -9.82 -13.37
N ALA A 286 3.21 -10.37 -12.26
CA ALA A 286 4.04 -10.98 -11.24
C ALA A 286 4.64 -12.31 -11.71
N GLU A 287 3.98 -13.05 -12.61
CA GLU A 287 4.53 -14.29 -13.17
C GLU A 287 5.72 -14.00 -14.10
N ASP A 288 5.59 -12.99 -14.99
CA ASP A 288 6.67 -12.54 -15.85
C ASP A 288 7.87 -12.07 -15.01
N LEU A 289 7.58 -11.26 -13.97
CA LEU A 289 8.61 -10.69 -13.10
C LEU A 289 9.34 -11.77 -12.28
N LEU A 290 8.63 -12.82 -11.83
CA LEU A 290 9.17 -13.87 -10.97
C LEU A 290 9.63 -15.12 -11.75
N LYS A 291 9.67 -15.06 -13.08
CA LYS A 291 10.18 -16.15 -13.91
C LYS A 291 11.59 -16.54 -13.47
N ASP A 292 11.78 -17.83 -13.17
CA ASP A 292 13.02 -18.43 -12.67
C ASP A 292 13.54 -17.92 -11.30
N GLU A 293 12.83 -17.00 -10.63
CA GLU A 293 13.21 -16.42 -9.32
C GLU A 293 12.80 -17.30 -8.11
N LEU A 294 11.92 -18.27 -8.34
CA LEU A 294 11.28 -19.05 -7.27
C LEU A 294 11.88 -20.44 -7.11
N GLU A 295 11.94 -20.90 -5.86
CA GLU A 295 12.24 -22.28 -5.49
C GLU A 295 11.17 -23.24 -6.04
N ALA A 296 11.54 -24.50 -6.24
CA ALA A 296 10.59 -25.53 -6.68
C ALA A 296 9.51 -25.80 -5.61
N GLY A 297 8.26 -25.94 -6.05
CA GLY A 297 7.12 -26.28 -5.20
C GLY A 297 5.94 -25.34 -5.35
N GLU A 298 4.81 -25.70 -4.74
CA GLU A 298 3.62 -24.84 -4.74
C GLU A 298 3.83 -23.62 -3.82
N CYS A 299 3.60 -22.44 -4.37
CA CYS A 299 3.70 -21.19 -3.64
C CYS A 299 2.53 -20.25 -3.93
N ARG A 300 2.31 -19.31 -3.02
CA ARG A 300 1.40 -18.20 -3.17
C ARG A 300 2.18 -16.93 -3.37
N ILE A 301 1.99 -16.31 -4.52
CA ILE A 301 2.47 -14.97 -4.83
C ILE A 301 1.47 -13.96 -4.25
N ILE A 302 1.96 -13.00 -3.49
CA ILE A 302 1.17 -11.94 -2.86
C ILE A 302 1.71 -10.61 -3.34
N SER A 303 0.90 -9.84 -4.05
CA SER A 303 1.19 -8.43 -4.29
C SER A 303 0.97 -7.67 -2.99
N GLY A 304 2.03 -7.03 -2.47
CA GLY A 304 2.04 -6.44 -1.15
C GLY A 304 2.63 -7.35 -0.08
N SER A 305 2.41 -6.97 1.18
CA SER A 305 2.98 -7.69 2.33
C SER A 305 2.20 -8.94 2.69
N VAL A 306 2.82 -9.79 3.51
CA VAL A 306 2.14 -10.96 4.11
C VAL A 306 1.01 -10.59 5.07
N LEU A 307 0.98 -9.35 5.58
CA LEU A 307 -0.03 -8.84 6.51
C LEU A 307 -1.21 -8.21 5.79
N ALA A 308 -0.93 -7.40 4.77
CA ALA A 308 -1.90 -6.60 4.03
C ALA A 308 -1.52 -6.64 2.54
N GLY A 309 -1.80 -7.75 1.88
CA GLY A 309 -1.51 -7.98 0.48
C GLY A 309 -2.60 -8.80 -0.19
N LYS A 310 -2.58 -8.84 -1.52
CA LYS A 310 -3.57 -9.55 -2.35
C LYS A 310 -2.92 -10.70 -3.08
N LYS A 311 -3.58 -11.86 -3.12
CA LYS A 311 -3.11 -13.01 -3.90
C LYS A 311 -3.01 -12.62 -5.37
N ALA A 312 -1.80 -12.69 -5.93
CA ALA A 312 -1.54 -12.44 -7.34
C ALA A 312 -1.75 -13.74 -8.12
N ALA A 313 -2.94 -13.92 -8.68
CA ALA A 313 -3.29 -15.08 -9.50
C ALA A 313 -4.43 -14.77 -10.48
N GLY A 314 -4.42 -15.39 -11.65
CA GLY A 314 -5.43 -15.19 -12.69
C GLY A 314 -5.58 -13.71 -13.06
N TRP A 315 -6.81 -13.19 -13.07
CA TRP A 315 -7.06 -11.77 -13.41
C TRP A 315 -6.33 -10.75 -12.53
N GLY A 316 -5.90 -11.16 -11.32
CA GLY A 316 -5.23 -10.30 -10.34
C GLY A 316 -3.72 -10.55 -10.23
N GLN A 317 -3.09 -11.26 -11.18
CA GLN A 317 -1.67 -11.63 -11.15
C GLN A 317 -0.68 -10.46 -11.36
N PHE A 318 -1.08 -9.23 -11.04
CA PHE A 318 -0.33 -8.03 -11.31
C PHE A 318 0.05 -7.30 -10.01
N LEU A 319 1.10 -6.49 -10.07
CA LEU A 319 1.49 -5.61 -8.98
C LEU A 319 0.41 -4.54 -8.76
N GLY A 320 -0.20 -4.53 -7.57
CA GLY A 320 -1.20 -3.52 -7.19
C GLY A 320 -0.62 -2.11 -7.11
N ARG A 321 -1.47 -1.10 -7.32
CA ARG A 321 -1.09 0.32 -7.46
C ARG A 321 -0.29 0.87 -6.28
N PHE A 322 -0.58 0.40 -5.07
CA PHE A 322 0.02 0.90 -3.82
C PHE A 322 1.04 -0.05 -3.20
N HIS A 323 1.39 -1.14 -3.88
CA HIS A 323 2.30 -2.15 -3.36
C HIS A 323 3.73 -1.90 -3.86
N ASN A 324 4.69 -1.88 -2.93
CA ASN A 324 6.13 -1.76 -3.19
C ASN A 324 6.89 -3.05 -2.84
N GLN A 325 6.18 -4.17 -2.74
CA GLN A 325 6.78 -5.48 -2.50
C GLN A 325 5.91 -6.61 -3.07
N ILE A 326 6.51 -7.76 -3.32
CA ILE A 326 5.86 -9.01 -3.63
C ILE A 326 6.38 -10.06 -2.64
N SER A 327 5.46 -10.64 -1.87
CA SER A 327 5.78 -11.66 -0.86
C SER A 327 5.41 -13.04 -1.39
N ILE A 328 6.32 -14.01 -1.27
CA ILE A 328 6.10 -15.37 -1.78
C ILE A 328 6.22 -16.37 -0.63
N LEU A 329 5.11 -17.06 -0.34
CA LEU A 329 5.01 -18.06 0.72
C LEU A 329 4.72 -19.45 0.14
N PRO A 330 5.19 -20.54 0.75
CA PRO A 330 4.72 -21.89 0.46
C PRO A 330 3.21 -22.00 0.68
N GLU A 331 2.51 -22.68 -0.22
CA GLU A 331 1.09 -22.94 -0.08
C GLU A 331 0.85 -24.00 1.01
N GLY A 332 0.13 -23.65 2.07
CA GLY A 332 -0.12 -24.48 3.24
C GLY A 332 -1.40 -25.31 3.09
N CYS A 333 -1.37 -26.36 2.26
CA CYS A 333 -2.52 -27.25 2.04
C CYS A 333 -2.58 -28.44 3.02
N GLU A 334 -1.52 -28.67 3.79
CA GLU A 334 -1.41 -29.85 4.66
C GLU A 334 -2.31 -29.76 5.90
N ARG A 335 -3.16 -30.78 6.11
CA ARG A 335 -3.89 -30.98 7.36
C ARG A 335 -3.00 -31.73 8.34
N GLU A 336 -2.58 -31.06 9.40
CA GLU A 336 -1.86 -31.73 10.48
C GLU A 336 -2.79 -32.60 11.32
N LEU A 337 -2.61 -33.92 11.27
CA LEU A 337 -3.28 -34.87 12.16
C LEU A 337 -2.88 -34.57 13.62
N LEU A 338 -3.87 -34.37 14.51
CA LEU A 338 -3.65 -34.01 15.93
C LEU A 338 -2.82 -32.73 16.15
N GLY A 339 -2.95 -31.73 15.27
CA GLY A 339 -2.18 -30.47 15.34
C GLY A 339 -2.30 -29.67 16.64
N TRP A 340 -3.31 -29.92 17.49
CA TRP A 340 -3.45 -29.32 18.82
C TRP A 340 -2.53 -29.94 19.88
N ILE A 341 -1.98 -31.14 19.64
CA ILE A 341 -1.06 -31.86 20.56
C ILE A 341 0.40 -31.57 20.21
N LYS A 342 0.71 -31.23 18.94
CA LYS A 342 2.08 -30.95 18.50
C LYS A 342 2.64 -29.70 19.23
N PRO A 343 3.82 -29.76 19.84
CA PRO A 343 4.41 -28.66 20.60
C PRO A 343 4.79 -27.41 19.76
N GLY A 344 4.58 -27.41 18.44
CA GLY A 344 4.65 -26.20 17.60
C GLY A 344 6.01 -25.51 17.55
N ARG A 345 7.12 -26.27 17.48
CA ARG A 345 8.50 -25.73 17.48
C ARG A 345 8.79 -24.75 16.34
N ASP A 346 8.11 -24.88 15.21
CA ASP A 346 8.29 -24.06 14.01
C ASP A 346 7.10 -23.14 13.72
N LYS A 347 6.18 -22.99 14.68
CA LYS A 347 5.01 -22.10 14.56
C LYS A 347 5.21 -20.83 15.37
N PHE A 348 4.89 -19.68 14.79
CA PHE A 348 4.90 -18.42 15.53
C PHE A 348 3.69 -18.35 16.50
N SER A 349 3.90 -17.81 17.71
CA SER A 349 2.81 -17.49 18.65
C SER A 349 3.02 -16.11 19.25
N ALA A 350 2.02 -15.23 19.10
CA ALA A 350 2.00 -13.92 19.75
C ALA A 350 1.72 -13.98 21.27
N ILE A 351 1.15 -15.09 21.75
CA ILE A 351 0.71 -15.27 23.15
C ILE A 351 1.63 -16.27 23.89
N ASN A 352 2.79 -16.61 23.32
CA ASN A 352 3.74 -17.59 23.88
C ASN A 352 3.11 -18.97 24.16
N SER A 353 2.14 -19.39 23.36
CA SER A 353 1.40 -20.65 23.53
C SER A 353 2.06 -21.86 22.85
N HIS A 354 3.18 -21.68 22.16
CA HIS A 354 3.93 -22.72 21.45
C HIS A 354 5.37 -22.78 21.96
N LEU A 355 6.03 -23.94 21.86
CA LEU A 355 7.39 -24.12 22.38
C LEU A 355 8.41 -23.19 21.69
N SER A 356 8.07 -22.67 20.51
CA SER A 356 8.84 -21.65 19.78
C SER A 356 9.05 -20.35 20.55
N SER A 357 8.17 -19.98 21.49
CA SER A 357 8.37 -18.77 22.31
C SER A 357 9.47 -18.90 23.36
N LEU A 358 9.99 -20.11 23.59
CA LEU A 358 11.16 -20.40 24.43
C LEU A 358 12.47 -20.44 23.62
N LEU A 359 12.39 -20.36 22.29
CA LEU A 359 13.54 -20.33 21.38
C LEU A 359 14.04 -18.89 21.15
N PRO A 360 15.26 -18.69 20.62
CA PRO A 360 15.82 -17.34 20.41
C PRO A 360 14.89 -16.45 19.59
N LYS A 361 14.64 -15.22 20.08
CA LYS A 361 13.75 -14.24 19.43
C LYS A 361 14.14 -13.85 18.00
N ASN A 362 15.39 -14.10 17.61
CA ASN A 362 15.93 -13.78 16.29
C ASN A 362 15.79 -14.92 15.27
N ARG A 363 15.15 -16.04 15.63
CA ARG A 363 14.93 -17.15 14.70
C ARG A 363 13.93 -16.74 13.63
N LEU A 364 14.37 -16.73 12.38
CA LEU A 364 13.48 -16.60 11.22
C LEU A 364 12.66 -17.89 11.06
N LEU A 365 11.41 -17.73 10.67
CA LEU A 365 10.44 -18.81 10.49
C LEU A 365 10.00 -18.89 9.04
N ARG A 366 9.90 -20.12 8.56
CA ARG A 366 9.33 -20.47 7.26
C ARG A 366 7.80 -20.43 7.31
N PHE A 367 7.22 -19.24 7.26
CA PHE A 367 5.76 -19.06 7.24
C PHE A 367 5.13 -19.72 6.00
N THR A 368 3.90 -20.22 6.16
CA THR A 368 3.05 -20.73 5.07
C THR A 368 1.74 -19.98 5.03
N THR A 369 0.90 -20.24 4.03
CA THR A 369 -0.45 -19.63 3.91
C THR A 369 -1.50 -20.24 4.85
N SER A 370 -1.13 -21.21 5.69
CA SER A 370 -2.06 -21.90 6.59
C SER A 370 -2.57 -21.00 7.70
N THR A 371 -3.89 -20.97 7.90
CA THR A 371 -4.56 -20.22 8.97
C THR A 371 -4.35 -20.83 10.36
N ASN A 372 -3.89 -22.09 10.41
CA ASN A 372 -3.72 -22.88 11.64
C ASN A 372 -4.97 -22.87 12.55
N GLY A 373 -6.16 -22.94 11.94
CA GLY A 373 -7.44 -22.95 12.65
C GLY A 373 -8.61 -22.48 11.77
N SER A 374 -9.81 -22.56 12.33
CA SER A 374 -11.06 -22.15 11.69
C SER A 374 -11.67 -20.91 12.36
N PRO A 375 -12.55 -20.17 11.66
CA PRO A 375 -13.32 -19.07 12.25
C PRO A 375 -14.09 -19.51 13.50
N ARG A 376 -14.10 -18.65 14.53
CA ARG A 376 -14.81 -18.85 15.80
C ARG A 376 -15.13 -17.50 16.46
N ALA A 377 -15.90 -17.51 17.55
CA ALA A 377 -16.26 -16.28 18.27
C ALA A 377 -15.01 -15.48 18.71
N MET A 378 -15.13 -14.16 18.75
CA MET A 378 -14.07 -13.26 19.24
C MET A 378 -13.77 -13.54 20.71
N VAL A 379 -12.51 -13.81 21.05
CA VAL A 379 -12.07 -14.00 22.45
C VAL A 379 -11.20 -12.81 22.87
N PRO A 380 -11.72 -11.87 23.68
CA PRO A 380 -11.00 -10.67 24.09
C PRO A 380 -10.07 -10.95 25.28
N ILE A 381 -8.87 -11.48 25.01
CA ILE A 381 -7.87 -11.83 26.03
C ILE A 381 -6.71 -10.83 26.16
N GLY A 382 -6.88 -9.60 25.69
CA GLY A 382 -5.87 -8.54 25.84
C GLY A 382 -4.74 -8.57 24.79
N ASN A 383 -4.85 -9.40 23.75
CA ASN A 383 -3.82 -9.55 22.72
C ASN A 383 -3.78 -8.34 21.76
N TYR A 384 -4.91 -7.70 21.50
CA TYR A 384 -5.00 -6.55 20.59
C TYR A 384 -4.34 -5.29 21.18
N GLU A 385 -4.48 -5.07 22.49
CA GLU A 385 -3.91 -3.93 23.22
C GLU A 385 -2.38 -3.93 23.24
N ARG A 386 -1.76 -5.10 23.06
CA ARG A 386 -0.30 -5.25 22.98
C ARG A 386 0.27 -4.84 21.62
N ILE A 387 -0.54 -4.92 20.57
CA ILE A 387 -0.12 -4.66 19.18
C ILE A 387 -0.68 -3.37 18.60
N MET A 388 -1.65 -2.72 19.26
CA MET A 388 -2.24 -1.45 18.84
C MET A 388 -1.50 -0.28 19.51
N PRO A 389 -0.68 0.49 18.77
CA PRO A 389 0.04 1.63 19.33
C PRO A 389 -0.79 2.92 19.39
N LEU A 390 -1.94 2.98 18.70
CA LEU A 390 -2.85 4.12 18.71
C LEU A 390 -3.61 4.18 20.05
N ASP A 391 -4.03 5.40 20.43
CA ASP A 391 -4.89 5.67 21.58
C ASP A 391 -6.36 5.33 21.26
N ILE A 392 -6.59 4.04 21.03
CA ILE A 392 -7.89 3.45 20.71
C ILE A 392 -8.12 2.28 21.67
N LEU A 393 -9.38 1.96 21.95
CA LEU A 393 -9.78 0.73 22.64
C LEU A 393 -9.99 -0.40 21.61
N PRO A 394 -8.95 -1.17 21.22
CA PRO A 394 -9.03 -2.05 20.06
C PRO A 394 -10.06 -3.16 20.26
N THR A 395 -10.13 -3.79 21.44
CA THR A 395 -11.12 -4.84 21.68
C THR A 395 -12.56 -4.36 21.45
N GLN A 396 -12.89 -3.17 21.94
CA GLN A 396 -14.22 -2.56 21.81
C GLN A 396 -14.48 -2.18 20.35
N LEU A 397 -13.50 -1.57 19.70
CA LEU A 397 -13.61 -1.18 18.29
C LEU A 397 -13.83 -2.42 17.41
N LEU A 398 -13.00 -3.45 17.56
CA LEU A 398 -13.10 -4.67 16.77
C LEU A 398 -14.45 -5.38 16.98
N ARG A 399 -15.02 -5.34 18.19
CA ARG A 399 -16.39 -5.83 18.43
C ARG A 399 -17.43 -5.02 17.68
N ALA A 400 -17.37 -3.70 17.77
CA ALA A 400 -18.29 -2.80 17.06
C ALA A 400 -18.24 -3.02 15.55
N LEU A 401 -17.03 -3.21 14.99
CA LEU A 401 -16.84 -3.52 13.58
C LEU A 401 -17.46 -4.86 13.17
N LEU A 402 -17.30 -5.91 13.99
CA LEU A 402 -17.90 -7.22 13.72
C LEU A 402 -19.44 -7.19 13.80
N THR A 403 -20.01 -6.39 14.70
CA THR A 403 -21.46 -6.26 14.86
C THR A 403 -22.09 -5.18 13.98
N ARG A 404 -21.31 -4.49 13.14
CA ARG A 404 -21.77 -3.35 12.32
C ARG A 404 -22.38 -2.21 13.14
N ASP A 405 -21.91 -2.01 14.37
CA ASP A 405 -22.26 -0.84 15.16
C ASP A 405 -21.41 0.36 14.71
N THR A 406 -21.88 1.03 13.66
CA THR A 406 -21.15 2.12 13.00
C THR A 406 -21.06 3.38 13.86
N ASP A 407 -22.03 3.61 14.74
CA ASP A 407 -22.03 4.77 15.65
C ASP A 407 -20.93 4.60 16.69
N LEU A 408 -20.88 3.44 17.34
CA LEU A 408 -19.81 3.14 18.30
C LEU A 408 -18.44 3.04 17.62
N ALA A 409 -18.36 2.46 16.42
CA ALA A 409 -17.10 2.39 15.68
C ALA A 409 -16.52 3.79 15.36
N GLN A 410 -17.37 4.75 14.99
CA GLN A 410 -16.95 6.14 14.76
C GLN A 410 -16.44 6.80 16.05
N GLN A 411 -17.15 6.63 17.16
CA GLN A 411 -16.72 7.15 18.47
C GLN A 411 -15.38 6.55 18.93
N LEU A 412 -15.09 5.31 18.54
CA LEU A 412 -13.85 4.61 18.83
C LEU A 412 -12.73 4.89 17.79
N GLY A 413 -12.93 5.82 16.87
CA GLY A 413 -11.87 6.30 15.97
C GLY A 413 -11.70 5.50 14.68
N CYS A 414 -12.72 4.76 14.19
CA CYS A 414 -12.54 3.97 12.97
C CYS A 414 -12.24 4.79 11.70
N LEU A 415 -12.54 6.09 11.70
CA LEU A 415 -12.42 6.97 10.52
C LEU A 415 -10.97 7.26 10.11
N GLU A 416 -10.02 7.25 11.04
CA GLU A 416 -8.60 7.44 10.73
C GLU A 416 -7.90 6.15 10.28
N LEU A 417 -8.57 5.01 10.38
CA LEU A 417 -8.01 3.68 10.09
C LEU A 417 -8.30 3.22 8.66
N ASP A 418 -7.46 2.30 8.20
CA ASP A 418 -7.62 1.53 6.97
C ASP A 418 -7.41 0.04 7.22
N GLU A 419 -7.65 -0.82 6.22
CA GLU A 419 -7.49 -2.26 6.40
C GLU A 419 -6.10 -2.66 6.89
N GLU A 420 -5.06 -1.95 6.46
CA GLU A 420 -3.68 -2.22 6.88
C GLU A 420 -3.42 -1.93 8.36
N ASP A 421 -4.11 -0.96 8.96
CA ASP A 421 -3.96 -0.61 10.38
C ASP A 421 -4.51 -1.71 11.30
N LEU A 422 -5.47 -2.50 10.81
CA LEU A 422 -6.04 -3.66 11.53
C LEU A 422 -5.49 -5.01 11.06
N ALA A 423 -4.53 -5.03 10.13
CA ALA A 423 -3.94 -6.27 9.63
C ALA A 423 -3.25 -7.06 10.75
N LEU A 424 -2.54 -6.37 11.65
CA LEU A 424 -1.88 -7.01 12.77
C LEU A 424 -2.87 -7.56 13.82
N CYS A 425 -3.99 -6.85 14.04
CA CYS A 425 -5.11 -7.37 14.84
C CYS A 425 -5.66 -8.67 14.25
N SER A 426 -5.82 -8.73 12.93
CA SER A 426 -6.32 -9.91 12.21
C SER A 426 -5.34 -11.08 12.35
N TYR A 427 -4.05 -10.80 12.24
CA TYR A 427 -2.99 -11.80 12.40
C TYR A 427 -2.97 -12.42 13.81
N VAL A 428 -3.00 -11.60 14.87
CA VAL A 428 -2.97 -12.11 16.26
C VAL A 428 -4.31 -12.67 16.74
N SER A 429 -5.38 -12.53 15.93
CA SER A 429 -6.71 -13.01 16.27
C SER A 429 -6.72 -14.52 16.42
N SER A 430 -7.10 -14.98 17.60
CA SER A 430 -7.41 -16.40 17.81
C SER A 430 -8.67 -16.81 17.04
N SER A 431 -9.52 -15.86 16.68
CA SER A 431 -10.86 -16.07 16.10
C SER A 431 -10.89 -16.13 14.59
N LYS A 432 -9.77 -15.81 13.93
CA LYS A 432 -9.58 -15.85 12.47
C LYS A 432 -10.55 -14.95 11.70
N PHE A 433 -10.97 -13.85 12.31
CA PHE A 433 -11.65 -12.76 11.61
C PHE A 433 -10.64 -11.90 10.86
N ASP A 434 -11.05 -11.43 9.70
CA ASP A 434 -10.37 -10.37 8.97
C ASP A 434 -10.99 -9.03 9.38
N TYR A 435 -10.31 -8.32 10.29
CA TYR A 435 -10.78 -7.04 10.81
C TYR A 435 -10.61 -5.90 9.81
N GLY A 436 -9.72 -6.04 8.82
CA GLY A 436 -9.61 -5.08 7.72
C GLY A 436 -10.89 -5.10 6.88
N LEU A 437 -11.35 -6.28 6.48
CA LEU A 437 -12.63 -6.41 5.75
C LEU A 437 -13.85 -5.96 6.59
N ALA A 438 -13.83 -6.22 7.89
CA ALA A 438 -14.86 -5.72 8.80
C ALA A 438 -14.87 -4.17 8.80
N LEU A 439 -13.71 -3.54 8.97
CA LEU A 439 -13.54 -2.09 8.91
C LEU A 439 -14.03 -1.50 7.58
N ARG A 440 -13.58 -2.04 6.44
CA ARG A 440 -13.96 -1.54 5.11
C ARG A 440 -15.47 -1.43 4.97
N ALA A 441 -16.18 -2.49 5.30
CA ALA A 441 -17.63 -2.48 5.13
C ALA A 441 -18.35 -1.61 6.18
N CYS A 442 -17.74 -1.29 7.33
CA CYS A 442 -18.28 -0.26 8.23
C CYS A 442 -18.03 1.14 7.66
N LEU A 443 -16.84 1.41 7.12
CA LEU A 443 -16.53 2.67 6.45
C LEU A 443 -17.45 2.93 5.25
N GLU A 444 -17.71 1.90 4.44
CA GLU A 444 -18.67 1.98 3.32
C GLU A 444 -20.11 2.20 3.79
N GLN A 445 -20.50 1.63 4.94
CA GLN A 445 -21.82 1.84 5.51
C GLN A 445 -21.97 3.27 6.06
N ILE A 446 -20.98 3.74 6.83
CA ILE A 446 -20.92 5.10 7.37
C ILE A 446 -21.06 6.12 6.25
N GLU A 447 -20.26 6.00 5.18
CA GLU A 447 -20.30 6.94 4.06
C GLU A 447 -21.62 6.90 3.28
N ARG A 448 -22.33 5.77 3.28
CA ARG A 448 -23.64 5.67 2.62
C ARG A 448 -24.76 6.28 3.46
N GLU A 449 -24.63 6.21 4.78
CA GLU A 449 -25.67 6.58 5.75
C GLU A 449 -25.45 7.99 6.34
N GLY A 450 -24.25 8.57 6.18
CA GLY A 450 -23.85 9.89 6.67
C GLY A 450 -23.17 10.75 5.62
#